data_AF-G1VNU9-F1
#
_entry.id   AF-G1VNU9-F1
#
_cell.length_a   1.000
_cell.length_b   1.000
_cell.length_c   1.000
_cell.angle_alpha   90.00
_cell.angle_beta   90.00
_cell.angle_gamma   90.00
#
_symmetry.space_group_name_H-M   'P 1'
#
loop_
_entity.id
_entity.type
_entity.pdbx_description
1 polymer ?
#
loop_
_entity_poly.entity_id
_entity_poly.type
_entity_poly.pdbx_seq_one_letter_code
_entity_poly.pdbx_strand_id
1 'polypeptide(L)'
;MATNKNKHLTQDDRNVIAIGIVNGSSKKAIADNLGKDKSTIDKEIRAHRYLSHKSTLSLECENYAHCKFERKNCTVNCPDYSKFHCKRRDRTPGACNGCEKLKSCRFDKYLYKPTIAYEEYRSEFI
;
A
#
# COMPACT_ATOMS: atom_id res chain seq x y z
N MET A 1 13.49 -7.87 28.63
CA MET A 1 13.25 -7.54 27.21
C MET A 1 13.23 -6.02 27.09
N ALA A 2 14.17 -5.43 26.35
CA ALA A 2 14.28 -3.98 26.25
C ALA A 2 13.10 -3.41 25.45
N THR A 3 12.19 -2.73 26.14
CA THR A 3 11.11 -1.97 25.49
C THR A 3 11.76 -0.78 24.78
N ASN A 4 11.90 -0.84 23.46
CA ASN A 4 12.35 0.30 22.67
C ASN A 4 11.30 1.42 22.76
N LYS A 5 11.48 2.32 23.74
CA LYS A 5 10.67 3.51 24.02
C LYS A 5 10.77 4.61 22.96
N ASN A 6 11.28 4.30 21.76
CA ASN A 6 11.26 5.24 20.65
C ASN A 6 9.85 5.32 20.06
N LYS A 7 9.22 6.49 20.22
CA LYS A 7 7.91 6.83 19.62
C LYS A 7 7.95 6.77 18.09
N HIS A 8 9.12 6.93 17.50
CA HIS A 8 9.34 6.96 16.06
C HIS A 8 9.90 5.63 15.54
N LEU A 9 9.55 5.28 14.30
CA LEU A 9 10.16 4.17 13.58
C LEU A 9 11.58 4.55 13.17
N THR A 10 12.54 3.66 13.41
CA THR A 10 13.92 3.80 12.94
C THR A 10 14.04 3.44 11.46
N GLN A 11 15.21 3.64 10.85
CA GLN A 11 15.43 3.19 9.47
C GLN A 11 15.37 1.66 9.36
N ASP A 12 15.90 0.95 10.36
CA ASP A 12 15.88 -0.50 10.40
C ASP A 12 14.46 -1.04 10.56
N ASP A 13 13.63 -0.40 11.37
CA ASP A 13 12.20 -0.74 11.47
C ASP A 13 11.52 -0.67 10.10
N ARG A 14 11.81 0.37 9.32
CA ARG A 14 11.25 0.55 7.96
C ARG A 14 11.76 -0.50 6.98
N ASN A 15 13.03 -0.90 7.11
CA ASN A 15 13.59 -1.99 6.31
C ASN A 15 12.88 -3.32 6.62
N VAL A 16 12.62 -3.62 7.90
CA VAL A 16 11.85 -4.80 8.32
C VAL A 16 10.41 -4.74 7.80
N ILE A 17 9.76 -3.57 7.83
CA ILE A 17 8.44 -3.36 7.22
C ILE A 17 8.48 -3.70 5.73
N ALA A 18 9.47 -3.18 4.97
CA ALA A 18 9.57 -3.45 3.54
C ALA A 18 9.73 -4.95 3.23
N ILE A 19 10.59 -5.66 3.97
CA ILE A 19 10.75 -7.11 3.84
C ILE A 19 9.42 -7.83 4.14
N GLY A 20 8.73 -7.43 5.22
CA GLY A 20 7.44 -7.97 5.58
C GLY A 20 6.38 -7.76 4.49
N ILE A 21 6.35 -6.59 3.85
CA ILE A 21 5.43 -6.32 2.73
C ILE A 21 5.77 -7.23 1.55
N VAL A 22 7.04 -7.38 1.17
CA VAL A 22 7.46 -8.26 0.06
C VAL A 22 6.99 -9.70 0.32
N ASN A 23 7.21 -10.19 1.53
CA ASN A 23 6.81 -11.55 1.94
C ASN A 23 5.29 -11.72 2.12
N GLY A 24 4.49 -10.66 2.00
CA GLY A 24 3.05 -10.74 2.18
C GLY A 24 2.59 -10.86 3.64
N SER A 25 3.47 -10.59 4.60
CA SER A 25 3.16 -10.64 6.02
C SER A 25 2.03 -9.69 6.38
N SER A 26 1.18 -10.10 7.33
CA SER A 26 0.13 -9.21 7.81
C SER A 26 0.71 -8.01 8.55
N LYS A 27 0.03 -6.86 8.54
CA LYS A 27 0.47 -5.70 9.35
C LYS A 27 0.62 -6.04 10.83
N LYS A 28 -0.21 -6.94 11.36
CA LYS A 28 -0.12 -7.42 12.73
C LYS A 28 1.16 -8.23 12.96
N ALA A 29 1.49 -9.15 12.06
CA ALA A 29 2.73 -9.93 12.16
C ALA A 29 3.98 -9.06 12.07
N ILE A 30 3.97 -8.04 11.19
CA ILE A 30 5.07 -7.06 11.10
C ILE A 30 5.18 -6.27 12.41
N ALA A 31 4.05 -5.82 12.96
CA ALA A 31 3.99 -5.08 14.20
C ALA A 31 4.51 -5.91 15.39
N ASP A 32 4.12 -7.18 15.47
CA ASP A 32 4.57 -8.11 16.52
C ASP A 32 6.07 -8.35 16.45
N ASN A 33 6.63 -8.51 15.25
CA ASN A 33 8.07 -8.66 15.06
C ASN A 33 8.85 -7.42 15.54
N LEU A 34 8.32 -6.22 15.30
CA LEU A 34 8.95 -4.96 15.71
C LEU A 34 8.62 -4.54 17.15
N GLY A 35 7.71 -5.24 17.84
CA GLY A 35 7.19 -4.80 19.14
C GLY A 35 6.49 -3.44 19.07
N LYS A 36 5.77 -3.16 17.97
CA LYS A 36 5.03 -1.91 17.71
C LYS A 36 3.53 -2.17 17.60
N ASP A 37 2.73 -1.11 17.61
CA ASP A 37 1.31 -1.20 17.31
C ASP A 37 1.03 -1.42 15.81
N LYS A 38 0.04 -2.26 15.51
CA LYS A 38 -0.45 -2.47 14.14
C LYS A 38 -0.84 -1.15 13.46
N SER A 39 -1.45 -0.22 14.21
CA SER A 39 -1.86 1.09 13.68
C SER A 39 -0.66 1.95 13.27
N THR A 40 0.48 1.84 13.96
CA THR A 40 1.74 2.50 13.60
C THR A 40 2.25 1.97 12.26
N ILE A 41 2.25 0.65 12.07
CA ILE A 41 2.63 0.03 10.80
C ILE A 41 1.67 0.43 9.68
N ASP A 42 0.36 0.49 9.95
CA ASP A 42 -0.62 0.92 8.93
C ASP A 42 -0.41 2.38 8.49
N LYS A 43 -0.18 3.27 9.44
CA LYS A 43 0.07 4.70 9.16
C LYS A 43 1.36 4.88 8.36
N GLU A 44 2.45 4.24 8.78
CA GLU A 44 3.74 4.26 8.07
C GLU A 44 3.59 3.82 6.62
N ILE A 45 3.00 2.64 6.37
CA ILE A 45 2.83 2.12 5.01
C ILE A 45 1.94 3.05 4.17
N ARG A 46 0.87 3.59 4.76
CA ARG A 46 -0.05 4.48 4.05
C ARG A 46 0.58 5.82 3.71
N ALA A 47 1.36 6.39 4.63
CA ALA A 47 2.02 7.68 4.46
C ALA A 47 3.12 7.62 3.41
N HIS A 48 3.94 6.55 3.43
CA HIS A 48 5.16 6.50 2.62
C HIS A 48 5.12 5.46 1.48
N ARG A 49 3.92 5.01 1.11
CA ARG A 49 3.74 4.33 -0.18
C ARG A 49 3.50 5.36 -1.28
N TYR A 50 4.09 5.13 -2.44
CA TYR A 50 3.94 6.01 -3.59
C TYR A 50 3.21 5.29 -4.73
N LEU A 51 2.51 6.07 -5.55
CA LEU A 51 1.87 5.56 -6.75
C LEU A 51 2.93 5.23 -7.80
N SER A 52 3.25 3.95 -7.95
CA SER A 52 4.25 3.45 -8.91
C SER A 52 3.70 3.27 -10.33
N HIS A 53 2.40 3.08 -10.45
CA HIS A 53 1.71 2.95 -11.73
C HIS A 53 0.28 3.45 -11.57
N LYS A 54 -0.11 4.36 -12.47
CA LYS A 54 -1.48 4.83 -12.61
C LYS A 54 -2.20 3.99 -13.66
N SER A 55 -3.32 3.40 -13.27
CA SER A 55 -4.24 2.71 -14.16
C SER A 55 -4.76 3.64 -15.24
N THR A 56 -4.86 3.14 -16.47
CA THR A 56 -5.52 3.84 -17.58
C THR A 56 -7.04 3.71 -17.53
N LEU A 57 -7.59 2.90 -16.61
CA LEU A 57 -9.03 2.77 -16.41
C LEU A 57 -9.56 3.98 -15.65
N SER A 58 -10.51 4.69 -16.26
CA SER A 58 -11.29 5.70 -15.56
C SER A 58 -11.94 5.05 -14.33
N LEU A 59 -11.68 5.63 -13.15
CA LEU A 59 -12.23 5.22 -11.85
C LEU A 59 -11.82 3.85 -11.31
N GLU A 60 -10.89 3.13 -11.98
CA GLU A 60 -10.52 1.76 -11.58
C GLU A 60 -11.75 0.86 -11.36
N CYS A 61 -12.73 0.91 -12.27
CA CYS A 61 -13.93 0.07 -12.13
C CYS A 61 -13.57 -1.42 -12.21
N GLU A 62 -13.96 -2.19 -11.20
CA GLU A 62 -13.76 -3.65 -11.13
C GLU A 62 -14.51 -4.37 -12.26
N ASN A 63 -15.71 -3.88 -12.57
CA ASN A 63 -16.58 -4.43 -13.61
C ASN A 63 -16.16 -4.02 -15.02
N TYR A 64 -15.12 -3.20 -15.19
CA TYR A 64 -14.74 -2.63 -16.49
C TYR A 64 -14.59 -3.69 -17.60
N ALA A 65 -13.99 -4.84 -17.29
CA ALA A 65 -13.80 -5.92 -18.27
C ALA A 65 -15.13 -6.49 -18.79
N HIS A 66 -16.16 -6.54 -17.95
CA HIS A 66 -17.48 -7.14 -18.22
C HIS A 66 -18.59 -6.09 -18.32
N CYS A 67 -18.23 -4.80 -18.36
CA CYS A 67 -19.17 -3.70 -18.33
C CYS A 67 -20.11 -3.73 -19.54
N LYS A 68 -21.42 -3.70 -19.26
CA LYS A 68 -22.48 -3.74 -20.29
C LYS A 68 -22.71 -2.38 -20.96
N PHE A 69 -22.15 -1.29 -20.43
CA PHE A 69 -22.37 0.10 -20.85
C PHE A 69 -21.21 0.66 -21.68
N GLU A 70 -20.65 -0.16 -22.58
CA GLU A 70 -19.66 0.23 -23.60
C GLU A 70 -18.29 0.73 -23.12
N ARG A 71 -17.92 0.55 -21.83
CA ARG A 71 -16.61 0.85 -21.18
C ARG A 71 -16.14 2.32 -21.22
N LYS A 72 -16.46 3.08 -22.27
CA LYS A 72 -16.03 4.47 -22.51
C LYS A 72 -16.76 5.48 -21.62
N ASN A 73 -17.94 5.12 -21.12
CA ASN A 73 -18.81 5.98 -20.31
C ASN A 73 -18.85 5.57 -18.84
N CYS A 74 -17.79 4.93 -18.32
CA CYS A 74 -17.73 4.59 -16.90
C CYS A 74 -17.62 5.88 -16.07
N THR A 75 -18.71 6.19 -15.36
CA THR A 75 -18.83 7.33 -14.46
C THR A 75 -19.17 6.84 -13.06
N VAL A 76 -18.99 7.72 -12.05
CA VAL A 76 -19.35 7.40 -10.66
C VAL A 76 -20.85 7.13 -10.46
N ASN A 77 -21.69 7.61 -11.38
CA ASN A 77 -23.14 7.43 -11.36
C ASN A 77 -23.60 6.21 -12.18
N CYS A 78 -22.68 5.45 -12.77
CA CYS A 78 -23.02 4.24 -13.51
C CYS A 78 -23.59 3.18 -12.54
N PRO A 79 -24.76 2.58 -12.81
CA PRO A 79 -25.36 1.58 -11.92
C PRO A 79 -24.50 0.32 -11.72
N ASP A 80 -23.62 0.01 -12.68
CA ASP A 80 -22.72 -1.14 -12.67
C ASP A 80 -21.28 -0.76 -12.25
N TYR A 81 -21.06 0.51 -11.85
CA TYR A 81 -19.77 0.93 -11.33
C TYR A 81 -19.53 0.30 -9.96
N SER A 82 -18.43 -0.44 -9.87
CA SER A 82 -17.86 -0.93 -8.62
C SER A 82 -16.41 -0.49 -8.54
N LYS A 83 -16.02 0.16 -7.44
CA LYS A 83 -14.63 0.56 -7.24
C LYS A 83 -13.77 -0.68 -6.97
N PHE A 84 -12.67 -0.82 -7.70
CA PHE A 84 -11.75 -1.93 -7.49
C PHE A 84 -11.14 -1.92 -6.07
N HIS A 85 -11.24 -3.07 -5.41
CA HIS A 85 -10.62 -3.33 -4.11
C HIS A 85 -9.59 -4.44 -4.20
N CYS A 86 -8.36 -4.17 -3.77
CA CYS A 86 -7.28 -5.14 -3.72
C CYS A 86 -6.92 -5.43 -2.27
N LYS A 87 -7.15 -6.68 -1.80
CA LYS A 87 -6.81 -7.09 -0.42
C LYS A 87 -5.34 -6.78 -0.07
N ARG A 88 -4.40 -7.00 -1.00
CA ARG A 88 -2.96 -6.75 -0.76
C ARG A 88 -2.64 -5.26 -0.59
N ARG A 89 -3.13 -4.44 -1.52
CA ARG A 89 -2.91 -2.98 -1.60
C ARG A 89 -3.69 -2.21 -0.53
N ASP A 90 -4.97 -2.54 -0.34
CA ASP A 90 -5.91 -1.72 0.44
C ASP A 90 -6.04 -2.21 1.88
N ARG A 91 -5.79 -3.50 2.14
CA ARG A 91 -5.95 -4.10 3.46
C ARG A 91 -4.64 -4.55 4.08
N THR A 92 -4.01 -5.61 3.58
CA THR A 92 -2.77 -6.14 4.15
C THR A 92 -1.92 -6.85 3.09
N PRO A 93 -0.61 -6.56 2.98
CA PRO A 93 0.20 -5.69 3.83
C PRO A 93 -0.09 -4.18 3.71
N GLY A 94 -0.76 -3.73 2.65
CA GLY A 94 -1.06 -2.30 2.42
C GLY A 94 -0.27 -1.67 1.28
N ALA A 95 0.48 -2.48 0.53
CA ALA A 95 1.25 -2.10 -0.64
C ALA A 95 1.40 -3.30 -1.59
N CYS A 96 1.83 -3.03 -2.82
CA CYS A 96 1.90 -3.98 -3.92
C CYS A 96 3.25 -4.71 -4.01
N ASN A 97 4.26 -4.35 -3.21
CA ASN A 97 5.57 -5.03 -3.22
C ASN A 97 5.37 -6.53 -3.03
N GLY A 98 6.06 -7.36 -3.81
CA GLY A 98 5.96 -8.83 -3.75
C GLY A 98 4.63 -9.44 -4.23
N CYS A 99 3.74 -8.66 -4.86
CA CYS A 99 2.53 -9.23 -5.47
C CYS A 99 2.89 -10.07 -6.71
N GLU A 100 2.46 -11.33 -6.76
CA GLU A 100 2.65 -12.21 -7.92
C GLU A 100 2.04 -11.63 -9.21
N LYS A 101 0.87 -10.99 -9.06
CA LYS A 101 0.14 -10.34 -10.17
C LYS A 101 0.65 -8.93 -10.46
N LEU A 102 1.75 -8.46 -9.87
CA LEU A 102 2.19 -7.06 -10.01
C LEU A 102 2.37 -6.62 -11.47
N LYS A 103 2.94 -7.51 -12.30
CA LYS A 103 3.22 -7.23 -13.72
C LYS A 103 1.94 -7.16 -14.56
N SER A 104 1.01 -8.10 -14.34
CA SER A 104 -0.25 -8.21 -15.11
C SER A 104 -1.39 -7.37 -14.56
N CYS A 105 -1.30 -6.90 -13.31
CA CYS A 105 -2.29 -6.01 -12.71
C CYS A 105 -2.32 -4.68 -13.47
N ARG A 106 -3.53 -4.23 -13.82
CA ARG A 106 -3.76 -2.98 -14.58
C ARG A 106 -4.24 -1.81 -13.71
N PHE A 107 -4.54 -2.09 -12.44
CA PHE A 107 -5.03 -1.11 -11.47
C PHE A 107 -3.89 -0.30 -10.86
N ASP A 108 -4.22 0.75 -10.13
CA ASP A 108 -3.25 1.60 -9.44
C ASP A 108 -2.39 0.76 -8.50
N LYS A 109 -1.08 0.92 -8.63
CA LYS A 109 -0.09 0.16 -7.86
C LYS A 109 0.62 1.08 -6.90
N TYR A 110 0.55 0.77 -5.61
CA TYR A 110 1.26 1.51 -4.58
C TYR A 110 2.43 0.67 -4.07
N LEU A 111 3.65 1.17 -4.17
CA LEU A 111 4.82 0.52 -3.62
C LEU A 111 5.30 1.27 -2.39
N TYR A 112 5.81 0.54 -1.41
CA TYR A 112 6.47 1.10 -0.23
C TYR A 112 7.98 1.06 -0.44
N LYS A 113 8.68 2.15 -0.12
CA LYS A 113 10.14 2.24 -0.15
C LYS A 113 10.64 2.92 1.13
N PRO A 114 11.45 2.23 1.97
CA PRO A 114 11.93 2.78 3.24
C PRO A 114 12.68 4.10 3.14
N THR A 115 13.34 4.38 2.00
CA THR A 115 14.15 5.59 1.82
C THR A 115 13.29 6.83 1.67
N ILE A 116 12.08 6.73 1.10
CA ILE A 116 11.16 7.88 0.95
C ILE A 116 10.79 8.42 2.33
N ALA A 117 10.44 7.53 3.25
CA ALA A 117 10.12 7.88 4.63
C ALA A 117 11.32 8.49 5.39
N TYR A 118 12.54 8.09 5.04
CA TYR A 118 13.77 8.61 5.64
C TYR A 118 14.14 9.99 5.13
N GLU A 119 14.03 10.19 3.81
CA GLU A 119 14.31 11.46 3.14
C GLU A 119 13.33 12.53 3.63
N GLU A 120 12.05 12.21 3.77
CA GLU A 120 11.03 13.11 4.36
C GLU A 120 11.41 13.52 5.79
N TYR A 121 11.73 12.56 6.67
CA TYR A 121 12.17 12.87 8.04
C TYR A 121 13.40 13.77 8.07
N ARG A 122 14.38 13.56 7.18
CA ARG A 122 15.59 14.38 7.13
C ARG A 122 15.32 15.80 6.60
N SER A 123 14.34 15.95 5.72
CA SER A 123 13.98 17.26 5.16
C SER A 123 13.22 18.16 6.15
N GLU A 124 12.60 17.61 7.19
CA GLU A 124 11.92 18.38 8.24
C GLU A 124 12.88 19.05 9.26
N PHE A 125 14.19 18.71 9.22
CA PHE A 125 15.22 19.27 10.10
C PHE A 125 16.19 20.24 9.40
N ILE A 126 15.79 20.79 8.25
CA ILE A 126 16.48 21.89 7.54
C ILE A 126 15.58 23.12 7.59
#